data_AF-A0A1H4UUD9-F1
#
_entry.id   AF-A0A1H4UUD9-F1
#
_cell.length_a   1.000
_cell.length_b   1.000
_cell.length_c   1.000
_cell.angle_alpha   90.00
_cell.angle_beta   90.00
_cell.angle_gamma   90.00
#
_symmetry.space_group_name_H-M   'P 1'
#
loop_
_entity.id
_entity.type
_entity.pdbx_description
1 polymer ?
#
loop_
_entity_poly.entity_id
_entity_poly.type
_entity_poly.pdbx_seq_one_letter_code
_entity_poly.pdbx_strand_id
1 'polypeptide(L)'
;MTPHAPRHIRRAWGICQTMHDMSAETRAVYAVDSTDPKYDNATYTIDEVTDPAEYEGWFDIFVDLDDGTHEGVASLDGNNLAGEELLDEIKAEIARGGYPPLGQILREWN
;
A
#
# COMPACT_ATOMS: atom_id res chain seq x y z
N MET A 1 -30.46 -23.60 -45.03
CA MET A 1 -30.96 -23.15 -43.71
C MET A 1 -29.77 -22.58 -42.94
N THR A 2 -29.94 -21.40 -42.34
CA THR A 2 -29.02 -20.70 -41.40
C THR A 2 -29.71 -20.60 -40.03
N PRO A 3 -29.11 -20.07 -38.94
CA PRO A 3 -27.74 -19.56 -38.71
C PRO A 3 -26.93 -20.54 -37.81
N HIS A 4 -25.98 -20.23 -36.90
CA HIS A 4 -25.26 -19.05 -36.36
C HIS A 4 -23.82 -19.52 -35.99
N ALA A 5 -22.73 -18.78 -36.24
CA ALA A 5 -22.07 -17.73 -35.41
C ALA A 5 -21.06 -18.29 -34.35
N PRO A 6 -20.16 -17.48 -33.74
CA PRO A 6 -18.81 -17.37 -34.32
C PRO A 6 -17.60 -17.42 -33.36
N ARG A 7 -16.41 -17.63 -33.98
CA ARG A 7 -15.04 -17.15 -33.63
C ARG A 7 -14.78 -16.59 -32.23
N HIS A 8 -13.74 -17.10 -31.57
CA HIS A 8 -12.86 -16.29 -30.71
C HIS A 8 -11.39 -16.44 -31.11
N ILE A 9 -10.63 -15.36 -30.94
CA ILE A 9 -9.19 -15.24 -31.22
C ILE A 9 -8.52 -14.71 -29.95
N ARG A 10 -7.40 -15.31 -29.52
CA ARG A 10 -6.20 -14.57 -29.06
C ARG A 10 -5.00 -15.50 -28.90
N ARG A 11 -3.82 -14.89 -28.99
CA ARG A 11 -2.51 -15.54 -29.02
C ARG A 11 -2.16 -16.05 -27.62
N ALA A 12 -1.61 -17.25 -27.53
CA ALA A 12 -0.87 -17.64 -26.35
C ALA A 12 0.42 -16.78 -26.26
N TRP A 13 0.58 -16.08 -25.15
CA TRP A 13 1.89 -15.85 -24.55
C TRP A 13 1.94 -16.77 -23.33
N GLY A 14 3.11 -17.35 -23.07
CA GLY A 14 3.34 -18.20 -21.92
C GLY A 14 4.75 -18.00 -21.39
N ILE A 15 4.96 -18.38 -20.12
CA ILE A 15 6.20 -18.19 -19.36
C ILE A 15 6.40 -16.68 -19.04
N CYS A 16 6.46 -16.24 -17.78
CA CYS A 16 7.20 -16.84 -16.68
C CYS A 16 6.51 -16.67 -15.31
N GLN A 17 6.93 -17.52 -14.37
CA GLN A 17 6.80 -17.43 -12.90
C GLN A 17 5.40 -17.30 -12.29
N THR A 18 5.11 -18.28 -11.43
CA THR A 18 4.28 -18.12 -10.24
C THR A 18 4.81 -16.95 -9.43
N MET A 19 4.11 -15.81 -9.46
CA MET A 19 4.08 -14.97 -8.26
C MET A 19 3.36 -15.81 -7.22
N HIS A 20 4.07 -16.24 -6.16
CA HIS A 20 3.37 -16.60 -4.94
C HIS A 20 2.69 -15.34 -4.42
N ASP A 21 1.59 -15.53 -3.69
CA ASP A 21 0.67 -14.48 -3.32
C ASP A 21 1.33 -13.55 -2.28
N MET A 22 2.11 -12.55 -2.74
CA MET A 22 2.47 -11.39 -1.94
C MET A 22 1.20 -10.54 -1.78
N SER A 23 0.35 -10.95 -0.85
CA SER A 23 -0.81 -10.16 -0.46
C SER A 23 -0.33 -8.99 0.39
N ALA A 24 -0.74 -7.78 0.01
CA ALA A 24 -0.57 -6.58 0.79
C ALA A 24 -1.95 -6.21 1.32
N GLU A 25 -2.20 -6.39 2.61
CA GLU A 25 -3.50 -6.11 3.22
C GLU A 25 -3.48 -4.71 3.85
N THR A 26 -4.26 -3.78 3.28
CA THR A 26 -4.37 -2.41 3.80
C THR A 26 -4.92 -2.41 5.21
N ARG A 27 -4.06 -2.18 6.20
CA ARG A 27 -4.41 -2.25 7.62
C ARG A 27 -4.98 -0.93 8.13
N ALA A 28 -4.46 0.20 7.65
CA ALA A 28 -4.98 1.51 8.00
C ALA A 28 -4.71 2.59 6.92
N VAL A 29 -5.55 3.61 6.92
CA VAL A 29 -5.41 4.83 6.10
C VAL A 29 -5.60 6.06 6.99
N TYR A 30 -4.71 7.03 6.87
CA TYR A 30 -4.67 8.26 7.67
C TYR A 30 -4.64 9.50 6.77
N ALA A 31 -5.06 10.64 7.30
CA ALA A 31 -4.80 11.92 6.65
C ALA A 31 -3.31 12.30 6.77
N VAL A 32 -2.77 13.02 5.80
CA VAL A 32 -1.50 13.74 5.95
C VAL A 32 -1.76 15.04 6.73
N ASP A 33 -1.06 15.29 7.83
CA ASP A 33 -1.15 16.57 8.55
C ASP A 33 -0.13 17.55 7.96
N SER A 34 -0.58 18.44 7.09
CA SER A 34 0.28 19.36 6.36
C SER A 34 -0.41 20.71 6.09
N THR A 35 0.40 21.75 5.95
CA THR A 35 -0.02 23.06 5.43
C THR A 35 0.54 23.36 4.04
N ASP A 36 1.30 22.42 3.46
CA ASP A 36 1.78 22.50 2.07
C ASP A 36 0.70 21.97 1.11
N PRO A 37 0.25 22.75 0.11
CA PRO A 37 -0.85 22.38 -0.79
C PRO A 37 -0.53 21.20 -1.72
N LYS A 38 0.71 20.67 -1.79
CA LYS A 38 0.97 19.36 -2.42
C LYS A 38 0.16 18.25 -1.73
N TYR A 39 -0.07 18.39 -0.42
CA TYR A 39 -0.69 17.35 0.41
C TYR A 39 -2.13 17.70 0.84
N ASP A 40 -2.78 18.66 0.19
CA ASP A 40 -4.20 18.96 0.42
C ASP A 40 -5.04 17.71 0.04
N ASN A 41 -5.79 17.17 1.00
CA ASN A 41 -6.53 15.89 0.89
C ASN A 41 -5.68 14.63 0.69
N ALA A 42 -4.34 14.70 0.80
CA ALA A 42 -3.48 13.53 0.70
C ALA A 42 -3.66 12.56 1.89
N THR A 43 -3.42 11.26 1.65
CA THR A 43 -3.57 10.21 2.66
C THR A 43 -2.35 9.30 2.74
N TYR A 44 -1.96 8.91 3.95
CA TYR A 44 -1.03 7.81 4.16
C TYR A 44 -1.78 6.49 4.15
N THR A 45 -1.35 5.56 3.30
CA THR A 45 -1.83 4.19 3.22
C THR A 45 -0.78 3.27 3.83
N ILE A 46 -1.19 2.35 4.70
CA ILE A 46 -0.31 1.40 5.38
C ILE A 46 -0.79 -0.01 5.08
N ASP A 47 0.03 -0.75 4.33
CA ASP A 47 -0.25 -2.12 3.91
C ASP A 47 0.67 -3.09 4.65
N GLU A 48 0.10 -4.17 5.16
CA GLU A 48 0.83 -5.27 5.81
C GLU A 48 1.16 -6.35 4.77
N VAL A 49 2.45 -6.62 4.59
CA VAL A 49 2.96 -7.59 3.62
C VAL A 49 2.87 -8.99 4.22
N THR A 50 2.09 -9.86 3.59
CA THR A 50 1.92 -11.27 3.95
C THR A 50 2.55 -12.17 2.90
N ASP A 51 3.87 -12.13 2.81
CA ASP A 51 4.68 -13.04 1.99
C ASP A 51 5.00 -14.37 2.73
N PRO A 52 5.02 -15.53 2.04
CA PRO A 52 5.32 -16.81 2.65
C PRO A 52 6.75 -16.94 3.26
N ALA A 53 6.81 -16.67 4.56
CA ALA A 53 7.84 -17.08 5.52
C ALA A 53 9.20 -16.32 5.52
N GLU A 54 9.44 -15.35 4.64
CA GLU A 54 10.62 -14.47 4.73
C GLU A 54 10.30 -12.99 5.05
N TYR A 55 9.07 -12.51 4.82
CA TYR A 55 8.65 -11.11 5.11
C TYR A 55 7.32 -10.98 5.88
N GLU A 56 6.88 -12.01 6.61
CA GLU A 56 5.71 -11.94 7.49
C GLU A 56 5.87 -10.79 8.51
N GLY A 57 4.88 -9.90 8.61
CA GLY A 57 4.92 -8.75 9.52
C GLY A 57 5.72 -7.53 9.04
N TRP A 58 6.01 -7.44 7.74
CA TRP A 58 6.53 -6.21 7.12
C TRP A 58 5.39 -5.22 6.82
N PHE A 59 5.69 -3.93 6.93
CA PHE A 59 4.76 -2.84 6.62
C PHE A 59 5.34 -1.93 5.55
N ASP A 60 4.62 -1.79 4.46
CA ASP A 60 4.88 -0.76 3.45
C ASP A 60 3.99 0.46 3.71
N ILE A 61 4.59 1.65 3.57
CA ILE A 61 3.95 2.94 3.85
C ILE A 61 4.02 3.77 2.57
N PHE A 62 2.85 4.22 2.10
CA PHE A 62 2.70 5.02 0.89
C PHE A 62 1.96 6.32 1.20
N VAL A 63 2.15 7.34 0.35
CA VAL A 63 1.30 8.55 0.35
C VAL A 63 0.60 8.70 -1.00
N ASP A 64 -0.72 8.74 -0.94
CA ASP A 64 -1.62 9.03 -2.04
C ASP A 64 -1.90 10.53 -2.07
N LEU A 65 -1.64 11.18 -3.21
CA LEU A 65 -1.88 12.61 -3.45
C LEU A 65 -3.18 12.83 -4.25
N ASP A 66 -3.79 14.01 -4.12
CA ASP A 66 -5.07 14.37 -4.78
C ASP A 66 -5.01 14.28 -6.33
N ASP A 67 -3.84 14.46 -6.94
CA ASP A 67 -3.67 14.28 -8.39
C ASP A 67 -3.69 12.81 -8.86
N GLY A 68 -3.71 11.87 -7.92
CA GLY A 68 -3.61 10.43 -8.16
C GLY A 68 -2.18 9.91 -8.25
N THR A 69 -1.18 10.72 -7.88
CA THR A 69 0.20 10.25 -7.70
C THR A 69 0.33 9.51 -6.37
N HIS A 70 1.04 8.39 -6.39
CA HIS A 70 1.27 7.50 -5.24
C HIS A 70 2.79 7.37 -5.03
N GLU A 71 3.29 7.86 -3.89
CA GLU A 71 4.73 7.88 -3.57
C GLU A 71 5.03 6.87 -2.44
N GLY A 72 6.04 6.01 -2.63
CA GLY A 72 6.56 5.14 -1.57
C GLY A 72 7.33 5.94 -0.53
N VAL A 73 6.92 5.81 0.73
CA VAL A 73 7.49 6.59 1.85
C VAL A 73 8.57 5.79 2.56
N ALA A 74 8.24 4.59 3.04
CA ALA A 74 9.16 3.69 3.74
C ALA A 74 8.62 2.24 3.75
N SER A 75 9.51 1.29 4.02
CA SER A 75 9.21 -0.13 4.25
C SER A 75 9.93 -0.57 5.52
N LEU A 76 9.24 -1.17 6.49
CA LEU A 76 9.83 -1.55 7.78
C LEU A 76 9.40 -2.93 8.30
N ASP A 77 10.31 -3.57 9.05
CA ASP A 77 10.04 -4.81 9.79
C ASP A 77 9.25 -4.48 11.07
N GLY A 78 7.93 -4.66 11.03
CA GLY A 78 7.05 -4.43 12.18
C GLY A 78 6.71 -5.71 12.96
N ASN A 79 7.37 -6.83 12.65
CA ASN A 79 7.05 -8.18 13.15
C ASN A 79 7.16 -8.33 14.70
N ASN A 80 7.74 -7.34 15.39
CA ASN A 80 7.81 -7.26 16.86
C ASN A 80 7.16 -5.99 17.44
N LEU A 81 6.45 -5.20 16.63
CA LEU A 81 5.82 -3.93 17.01
C LEU A 81 4.30 -4.04 16.90
N ALA A 82 3.56 -3.44 17.83
CA ALA A 82 2.10 -3.45 17.80
C ALA A 82 1.51 -2.15 18.36
N GLY A 83 0.32 -1.77 17.88
CA GLY A 83 -0.40 -0.59 18.36
C GLY A 83 0.44 0.68 18.28
N GLU A 84 0.55 1.39 19.40
CA GLU A 84 1.27 2.67 19.48
C GLU A 84 2.76 2.55 19.15
N GLU A 85 3.43 1.45 19.51
CA GLU A 85 4.87 1.27 19.23
C GLU A 85 5.16 1.14 17.72
N LEU A 86 4.30 0.44 16.98
CA LEU A 86 4.36 0.38 15.52
C LEU A 86 4.11 1.77 14.91
N LEU A 87 3.11 2.50 15.42
CA LEU A 87 2.74 3.82 14.90
C LEU A 87 3.82 4.89 15.16
N ASP A 88 4.57 4.82 16.27
CA ASP A 88 5.68 5.76 16.50
C ASP A 88 6.90 5.45 15.62
N GLU A 89 7.20 4.19 15.29
CA GLU A 89 8.24 3.85 14.30
C GLU A 89 7.84 4.31 12.89
N ILE A 90 6.58 4.10 12.49
CA ILE A 90 6.04 4.63 11.21
C ILE A 90 6.18 6.16 11.15
N LYS A 91 5.78 6.89 12.22
CA LYS A 91 5.96 8.36 12.30
C LYS A 91 7.45 8.76 12.20
N ALA A 92 8.35 7.98 12.79
CA ALA A 92 9.78 8.24 12.74
C ALA A 92 10.32 8.10 11.31
N GLU A 93 9.97 7.03 10.59
CA GLU A 93 10.37 6.82 9.19
C GLU A 93 9.77 7.88 8.24
N ILE A 94 8.48 8.24 8.39
CA ILE A 94 7.85 9.36 7.65
C ILE A 94 8.66 10.66 7.83
N ALA A 95 8.98 11.01 9.09
CA ALA A 95 9.74 12.21 9.41
C ALA A 95 11.21 12.15 8.92
N ARG A 96 11.80 10.94 8.86
CA ARG A 96 13.16 10.70 8.35
C ARG A 96 13.23 10.76 6.82
N GLY A 97 12.16 10.37 6.13
CA GLY A 97 11.97 10.62 4.69
C GLY A 97 11.72 12.10 4.36
N GLY A 98 11.37 12.92 5.35
CA GLY A 98 11.07 14.34 5.19
C GLY A 98 9.65 14.64 4.71
N TYR A 99 8.74 13.66 4.82
CA TYR A 99 7.32 13.83 4.52
C TYR A 99 6.57 14.47 5.71
N PRO A 100 5.37 15.07 5.50
CA PRO A 100 4.62 15.72 6.58
C PRO A 100 4.12 14.72 7.64
N PRO A 101 3.83 15.13 8.88
CA PRO A 101 3.43 14.22 9.94
C PRO A 101 2.14 13.42 9.65
N LEU A 102 2.06 12.26 10.30
CA LEU A 102 0.91 11.36 10.26
C LEU A 102 -0.27 11.99 11.02
N GLY A 103 -1.39 12.22 10.33
CA GLY A 103 -2.56 12.91 10.86
C GLY A 103 -3.60 11.97 11.49
N GLN A 104 -4.88 12.41 11.49
CA GLN A 104 -5.98 11.60 12.01
C GLN A 104 -6.19 10.32 11.18
N ILE A 105 -6.59 9.23 11.85
CA ILE A 105 -7.01 8.01 11.14
C ILE A 105 -8.33 8.26 10.39
N LEU A 106 -8.36 7.87 9.12
CA LEU A 106 -9.52 7.97 8.25
C LEU A 106 -10.22 6.61 8.10
N ARG A 107 -9.44 5.52 8.17
CA ARG A 107 -9.91 4.15 8.09
C ARG A 107 -8.96 3.22 8.85
N GLU A 108 -9.54 2.30 9.59
CA GLU A 108 -8.86 1.13 10.14
C GLU A 108 -9.57 -0.11 9.58
N TRP A 109 -8.82 -1.18 9.33
CA TRP A 109 -9.37 -2.50 9.04
C TRP A 109 -8.88 -3.50 10.10
N ASN A 110 -9.81 -4.34 10.57
CA ASN A 110 -9.66 -5.35 11.63
C ASN A 110 -10.53 -6.56 11.26
#